data_AF-A0A497HWW5-F1
#
_entry.id   AF-A0A497HWW5-F1
#
_cell.length_a   1.000
_cell.length_b   1.000
_cell.length_c   1.000
_cell.angle_alpha   90.00
_cell.angle_beta   90.00
_cell.angle_gamma   90.00
#
_symmetry.space_group_name_H-M   'P 1'
#
loop_
_entity.id
_entity.type
_entity.pdbx_description
1 polymer ?
#
loop_
_entity_poly.entity_id
_entity_poly.type
_entity_poly.pdbx_seq_one_letter_code
_entity_poly.pdbx_strand_id
1 'polypeptide(L)'
;MKKILKNGKINPNIISITPMKAIRKKCLECSGGQQKEIKFCNIYDCPLYPYRMGSYPRPEDLSKEFITNTDLLDEDTKRAILENYPLLEDGDGDE
;
A
#
# COMPACT_ATOMS: atom_id res chain seq x y z
N MET A 1 4.52 10.75 28.90
CA MET A 1 5.92 10.28 28.97
C MET A 1 6.43 10.02 27.56
N LYS A 2 7.36 10.84 27.06
CA LYS A 2 8.04 10.65 25.77
C LYS A 2 9.22 9.69 25.96
N LYS A 3 9.29 8.61 25.17
CA LYS A 3 10.51 7.84 24.88
C LYS A 3 10.46 7.52 23.38
N ILE A 4 10.96 8.40 22.52
CA ILE A 4 12.31 8.36 21.92
C ILE A 4 12.61 7.00 21.26
N LEU A 5 12.55 6.98 19.93
CA LEU A 5 13.61 6.40 19.10
C LEU A 5 14.15 7.53 18.23
N LYS A 6 15.07 8.31 18.80
CA LYS A 6 15.92 9.25 18.07
C LYS A 6 17.12 8.46 17.55
N ASN A 7 17.36 8.54 16.25
CA ASN A 7 18.61 8.22 15.56
C ASN A 7 18.76 6.79 15.01
N GLY A 8 17.96 6.44 13.99
CA GLY A 8 18.34 5.41 13.02
C GLY A 8 19.39 5.96 12.04
N LYS A 9 20.65 6.05 12.46
CA LYS A 9 21.75 6.37 11.54
C LYS A 9 22.03 5.13 10.68
N ILE A 10 21.58 5.18 9.43
CA ILE A 10 21.80 4.14 8.42
C ILE A 10 23.29 4.18 8.02
N ASN A 11 23.97 3.04 8.05
CA ASN A 11 25.35 2.90 7.62
C ASN A 11 25.47 3.20 6.11
N PRO A 12 26.31 4.17 5.67
CA PRO A 12 26.39 4.60 4.28
C PRO A 12 27.01 3.56 3.33
N ASN A 13 27.61 2.48 3.86
CA ASN A 13 28.14 1.35 3.07
C ASN A 13 27.15 0.18 2.93
N ILE A 14 25.95 0.29 3.50
CA ILE A 14 24.84 -0.61 3.17
C ILE A 14 23.89 0.22 2.32
N ILE A 15 23.73 -0.13 1.04
CA ILE A 15 22.65 0.41 0.23
C ILE A 15 21.36 0.02 0.95
N SER A 16 20.80 0.92 1.76
CA SER A 16 19.57 0.69 2.49
C SER A 16 18.42 0.81 1.48
N ILE A 17 18.25 -0.24 0.70
CA ILE A 17 17.11 -0.35 -0.17
C ILE A 17 15.89 -0.54 0.73
N THR A 18 14.96 0.41 0.66
CA THR A 18 13.68 0.23 1.35
C THR A 18 12.94 -0.93 0.69
N PRO A 19 12.07 -1.66 1.41
CA PRO A 19 11.29 -2.75 0.81
C PRO A 19 10.56 -2.32 -0.47
N MET A 20 10.02 -1.10 -0.50
CA MET A 20 9.36 -0.54 -1.68
C MET A 20 10.30 -0.38 -2.88
N LYS A 21 11.54 0.12 -2.65
CA LYS A 21 12.56 0.21 -3.70
C LYS A 21 12.99 -1.17 -4.18
N ALA A 22 13.05 -2.17 -3.29
CA ALA A 22 13.40 -3.53 -3.63
C ALA A 22 12.31 -4.18 -4.51
N ILE A 23 11.05 -4.04 -4.12
CA ILE A 23 9.91 -4.51 -4.92
C ILE A 23 9.90 -3.87 -6.30
N ARG A 24 10.09 -2.55 -6.38
CA ARG A 24 10.15 -1.85 -7.67
C ARG A 24 11.30 -2.34 -8.55
N LYS A 25 12.47 -2.61 -7.96
CA LYS A 25 13.60 -3.20 -8.68
C LYS A 25 13.26 -4.60 -9.20
N LYS A 26 12.54 -5.42 -8.40
CA LYS A 26 12.08 -6.74 -8.85
C LYS A 26 11.08 -6.66 -9.98
N CYS A 27 10.13 -5.72 -9.93
CA CYS A 27 9.20 -5.48 -11.03
C CYS A 27 9.93 -5.04 -12.30
N LEU A 28 10.96 -4.20 -12.18
CA LEU A 28 11.80 -3.78 -13.31
C LEU A 28 12.54 -4.96 -13.95
N GLU A 29 13.09 -5.85 -13.14
CA GLU A 29 13.74 -7.09 -13.62
C GLU A 29 12.74 -8.01 -14.33
N CYS A 30 11.54 -8.19 -13.74
CA CYS A 30 10.47 -9.00 -14.31
C CYS A 30 9.99 -8.47 -15.67
N SER A 31 9.95 -7.14 -15.85
CA SER A 31 9.57 -6.48 -17.10
C SER A 31 10.74 -6.32 -18.08
N GLY A 32 11.85 -7.05 -17.92
CA GLY A 32 13.02 -6.94 -18.80
C GLY A 32 13.65 -5.53 -18.86
N GLY A 33 13.52 -4.74 -17.79
CA GLY A 33 13.99 -3.36 -17.72
C GLY A 33 12.99 -2.31 -18.20
N GLN A 34 11.79 -2.70 -18.66
CA GLN A 34 10.83 -1.78 -19.24
C GLN A 34 9.92 -1.16 -18.16
N GLN A 35 10.19 0.09 -17.79
CA GLN A 35 9.39 0.81 -16.78
C GLN A 35 7.91 0.95 -17.15
N LYS A 36 7.60 1.08 -18.45
CA LYS A 36 6.22 1.19 -18.94
C LYS A 36 5.43 -0.08 -18.64
N GLU A 37 6.05 -1.24 -18.78
CA GLU A 37 5.39 -2.53 -18.52
C GLU A 37 5.09 -2.74 -17.04
N ILE A 38 5.84 -2.12 -16.12
CA ILE A 38 5.46 -2.13 -14.70
C ILE A 38 4.12 -1.39 -14.50
N LYS A 39 3.93 -0.24 -15.16
CA LYS A 39 2.69 0.55 -15.06
C LYS A 39 1.51 -0.19 -15.69
N PHE A 40 1.73 -0.75 -16.88
CA PHE A 40 0.74 -1.47 -17.69
C PHE A 40 0.77 -3.00 -17.50
N CYS A 41 1.29 -3.46 -16.37
CA CYS A 41 1.27 -4.88 -16.04
C CYS A 41 -0.19 -5.34 -15.92
N ASN A 42 -0.51 -6.47 -16.56
CA ASN A 42 -1.85 -7.07 -16.53
C ASN A 42 -1.91 -8.33 -15.65
N ILE A 43 -0.85 -8.60 -14.89
CA ILE A 43 -0.76 -9.74 -13.96
C ILE A 43 -1.29 -9.29 -12.59
N TYR A 44 -2.62 -9.14 -12.50
CA TYR A 44 -3.30 -8.60 -11.32
C TYR A 44 -3.26 -9.55 -10.10
N ASP A 45 -3.09 -10.85 -10.34
CA ASP A 45 -2.93 -11.90 -9.32
C ASP A 45 -1.52 -11.94 -8.71
N CYS A 46 -0.58 -11.12 -9.21
CA CYS A 46 0.75 -11.01 -8.64
C CYS A 46 0.69 -10.40 -7.23
N PRO A 47 1.27 -11.04 -6.19
CA PRO A 47 1.31 -10.48 -4.83
C PRO A 47 2.01 -9.12 -4.72
N LEU A 48 2.86 -8.78 -5.70
CA LEU A 48 3.57 -7.50 -5.77
C LEU A 48 2.79 -6.43 -6.54
N TYR A 49 1.68 -6.77 -7.19
CA TYR A 49 0.91 -5.86 -8.05
C TYR A 49 0.52 -4.53 -7.36
N PRO A 50 0.05 -4.52 -6.10
CA PRO A 50 -0.29 -3.28 -5.38
C PRO A 50 0.93 -2.40 -5.09
N TYR A 51 2.13 -3.00 -5.03
CA TYR A 51 3.37 -2.33 -4.63
C TYR A 51 4.31 -2.05 -5.81
N ARG A 52 3.95 -2.44 -7.03
CA ARG A 52 4.81 -2.40 -8.23
C ARG A 52 5.34 -1.00 -8.56
N MET A 53 4.61 0.03 -8.13
CA MET A 53 4.99 1.43 -8.31
C MET A 53 6.07 1.90 -7.32
N GLY A 54 6.48 1.08 -6.36
CA GLY A 54 7.51 1.43 -5.37
C GLY A 54 7.02 2.41 -4.32
N SER A 55 5.70 2.46 -4.12
CA SER A 55 5.01 3.27 -3.13
C SER A 55 4.02 2.38 -2.39
N TYR A 56 3.72 2.72 -1.14
CA TYR A 56 2.65 2.05 -0.41
C TYR A 56 1.32 2.34 -1.13
N PRO A 57 0.46 1.34 -1.36
CA PRO A 57 -0.84 1.57 -1.99
C PRO A 57 -1.62 2.54 -1.11
N ARG A 58 -2.20 3.57 -1.72
CA ARG A 58 -3.14 4.43 -1.00
C ARG A 58 -4.47 3.67 -0.86
N PRO A 59 -5.29 4.00 0.14
CA PRO A 59 -6.63 3.43 0.26
C PRO A 59 -7.42 3.49 -1.06
N GLU A 60 -7.27 4.56 -1.84
CA GLU A 60 -7.89 4.72 -3.16
C GLU A 60 -7.43 3.71 -4.23
N ASP A 61 -6.24 3.10 -4.06
CA ASP A 61 -5.64 2.14 -5.00
C ASP A 61 -5.98 0.68 -4.62
N LEU A 62 -6.69 0.46 -3.51
CA LEU A 62 -7.17 -0.83 -3.03
C LEU A 62 -8.64 -1.04 -3.45
N SER A 63 -9.03 -2.27 -3.83
CA SER A 63 -10.45 -2.56 -4.07
C SER A 63 -11.25 -2.39 -2.78
N LYS A 64 -12.53 -1.98 -2.90
CA LYS A 64 -13.44 -1.86 -1.74
C LYS A 64 -13.46 -3.14 -0.91
N GLU A 65 -13.38 -4.30 -1.57
CA GLU A 65 -13.32 -5.62 -0.94
C GLU A 65 -12.09 -5.82 -0.03
N PHE A 66 -10.95 -5.18 -0.32
CA PHE A 66 -9.75 -5.27 0.52
C PHE A 66 -9.85 -4.36 1.77
N ILE A 67 -10.55 -3.23 1.65
CA ILE A 67 -10.84 -2.31 2.76
C ILE A 67 -11.88 -2.92 3.72
N THR A 68 -12.85 -3.65 3.18
CA THR A 68 -13.94 -4.26 3.96
C THR A 68 -13.61 -5.65 4.51
N ASN A 69 -12.52 -6.30 4.08
CA ASN A 69 -12.11 -7.60 4.63
C ASN A 69 -11.43 -7.43 5.98
N THR A 70 -12.22 -6.92 6.92
CA THR A 70 -11.83 -6.63 8.28
C THR A 70 -11.60 -7.89 9.10
N ASP A 71 -11.96 -9.08 8.60
CA ASP A 71 -11.87 -10.36 9.32
C ASP A 71 -10.43 -10.77 9.71
N LEU A 72 -9.41 -10.11 9.16
CA LEU A 72 -7.99 -10.25 9.53
C LEU A 72 -7.43 -9.09 10.36
N LEU A 73 -8.23 -8.04 10.60
CA LEU A 73 -7.87 -6.87 11.38
C LEU A 73 -8.43 -7.04 12.80
N ASP A 74 -7.63 -6.70 13.82
CA ASP A 74 -8.13 -6.67 15.18
C ASP A 74 -9.27 -5.65 15.33
N GLU A 75 -10.17 -5.90 16.28
CA GLU A 75 -11.38 -5.09 16.48
C GLU A 75 -11.10 -3.60 16.72
N ASP A 76 -9.93 -3.26 17.29
CA ASP A 76 -9.54 -1.86 17.49
C ASP A 76 -9.16 -1.20 16.15
N THR A 77 -8.46 -1.91 15.27
CA THR A 77 -8.18 -1.47 13.90
C THR A 77 -9.46 -1.33 13.08
N LYS A 78 -10.42 -2.26 13.22
CA LYS A 78 -11.73 -2.15 12.56
C LYS A 78 -12.47 -0.87 12.95
N ARG A 79 -12.52 -0.58 14.26
CA ARG A 79 -13.17 0.61 14.80
C ARG A 79 -12.48 1.88 14.31
N ALA A 80 -11.14 1.91 14.33
CA ALA A 80 -10.37 3.07 13.86
C ALA A 80 -10.60 3.36 12.36
N ILE A 81 -10.75 2.33 11.52
CA ILE A 81 -11.05 2.53 10.10
C ILE A 81 -12.47 3.06 9.90
N LEU A 82 -13.47 2.47 10.57
CA LEU A 82 -14.87 2.91 10.48
C LEU A 82 -15.08 4.32 11.03
N GLU A 83 -14.36 4.71 12.08
CA GLU A 83 -14.46 6.06 12.66
C GLU A 83 -13.78 7.15 11.81
N ASN A 84 -12.78 6.79 10.98
CA ASN A 84 -12.05 7.73 10.14
C ASN A 84 -12.48 7.72 8.66
N TYR A 85 -13.28 6.73 8.23
CA TYR A 85 -13.88 6.71 6.91
C TYR A 85 -15.29 7.28 7.02
N PRO A 86 -15.52 8.58 6.71
CA PRO A 86 -16.87 9.10 6.69
C PRO A 86 -17.63 8.29 5.64
N LEU A 87 -18.65 7.55 6.09
CA LEU A 87 -19.65 7.00 5.19
C LEU A 87 -20.12 8.17 4.33
N LEU A 88 -19.78 8.15 3.05
CA LEU A 88 -20.47 8.96 2.06
C LEU A 88 -21.90 8.43 2.12
N GLU A 89 -22.75 9.08 2.91
CA GLU A 89 -24.17 8.84 2.84
C GLU A 89 -24.56 9.20 1.41
N ASP A 90 -25.01 8.20 0.66
CA ASP A 90 -25.63 8.35 -0.65
C ASP A 90 -26.94 9.14 -0.42
N GLY A 91 -26.80 10.44 -0.24
CA GLY A 91 -27.90 11.37 -0.11
C GLY A 91 -28.34 11.82 -1.49
N ASP A 92 -29.09 10.97 -2.18
CA ASP A 92 -29.99 11.36 -3.27
C ASP A 92 -31.31 10.60 -3.05
N GLY A 93 -32.10 11.13 -2.13
CA GLY A 93 -33.50 10.76 -1.96
C GLY A 93 -34.34 11.52 -3.00
N ASP A 94 -34.56 10.89 -4.14
CA ASP A 94 -35.62 11.25 -5.08
C ASP A 94 -36.74 10.20 -5.00
N GLU A 95 -37.71 10.44 -4.11
CA GLU A 95 -39.08 9.94 -4.22
C GLU A 95 -40.08 11.02 -3.78
#